data_AF-L9ZUF7-F1
#
_entry.id   AF-L9ZUF7-F1
#
_cell.length_a   1.000
_cell.length_b   1.000
_cell.length_c   1.000
_cell.angle_alpha   90.00
_cell.angle_beta   90.00
_cell.angle_gamma   90.00
#
_symmetry.space_group_name_H-M   'P 1'
#
loop_
_entity.id
_entity.type
_entity.pdbx_description
1 polymer ?
#
loop_
_entity_poly.entity_id
_entity_poly.type
_entity_poly.pdbx_seq_one_letter_code
_entity_poly.pdbx_strand_id
1 'polypeptide(L)'
;MTRRIERSFRGISERLAIRYLTNLGGERVESAAEATPTPTRTPDHDSVDTDYERDDHHDYDHDHDAPRDGTSPTVVGDSWQATLTSESVQIGPTLTLTEVTVVFEGQESANLEKLVENFAQKAMRAGG
;
A
#
# COMPACT_ATOMS: atom_id res chain seq x y z
N MET A 1 -15.20 -2.62 23.22
CA MET A 1 -13.93 -3.38 23.12
C MET A 1 -13.55 -3.36 21.66
N THR A 2 -12.36 -2.85 21.32
CA THR A 2 -11.91 -2.82 19.92
C THR A 2 -11.60 -4.23 19.44
N ARG A 3 -12.17 -4.64 18.30
CA ARG A 3 -11.82 -5.87 17.58
C ARG A 3 -10.86 -5.53 16.46
N ARG A 4 -9.87 -6.40 16.24
CA ARG A 4 -8.89 -6.32 15.14
C ARG A 4 -9.02 -7.56 14.26
N ILE A 5 -9.13 -7.37 12.95
CA ILE A 5 -9.24 -8.42 11.94
C ILE A 5 -8.21 -8.15 10.84
N GLU A 6 -7.37 -9.12 10.53
CA GLU A 6 -6.35 -9.01 9.49
C GLU A 6 -6.67 -9.96 8.31
N ARG A 7 -6.52 -9.44 7.10
CA ARG A 7 -6.77 -10.18 5.84
C ARG A 7 -5.81 -9.73 4.74
N SER A 8 -5.28 -10.72 4.01
CA SER A 8 -4.39 -10.50 2.86
C SER A 8 -5.09 -10.87 1.56
N PHE A 9 -4.89 -10.05 0.53
CA PHE A 9 -5.55 -10.15 -0.77
C PHE A 9 -4.51 -10.09 -1.87
N ARG A 10 -4.52 -11.07 -2.78
CA ARG A 10 -3.58 -11.16 -3.90
C ARG A 10 -4.22 -10.67 -5.19
N GLY A 11 -3.41 -10.09 -6.08
CA GLY A 11 -3.85 -9.65 -7.39
C GLY A 11 -4.70 -8.38 -7.37
N ILE A 12 -4.65 -7.61 -6.28
CA ILE A 12 -5.22 -6.27 -6.18
C ILE A 12 -4.12 -5.26 -5.87
N SER A 13 -4.26 -4.03 -6.34
CA SER A 13 -3.34 -2.94 -5.99
C SER A 13 -3.77 -2.23 -4.71
N GLU A 14 -2.81 -1.62 -4.00
CA GLU A 14 -3.07 -0.81 -2.80
C GLU A 14 -4.09 0.30 -3.11
N ARG A 15 -3.92 0.97 -4.25
CA ARG A 15 -4.82 2.04 -4.72
C ARG A 15 -6.27 1.57 -4.86
N LEU A 16 -6.47 0.34 -5.36
CA LEU A 16 -7.79 -0.25 -5.51
C LEU A 16 -8.41 -0.58 -4.14
N ALA A 17 -7.62 -1.12 -3.22
CA ALA A 17 -8.03 -1.39 -1.86
C ALA A 17 -8.49 -0.11 -1.14
N ILE A 18 -7.71 0.97 -1.20
CA ILE A 18 -8.10 2.29 -0.65
C ILE A 18 -9.43 2.75 -1.27
N ARG A 19 -9.57 2.68 -2.59
CA ARG A 19 -10.79 3.09 -3.30
C ARG A 19 -12.02 2.29 -2.84
N TYR A 20 -11.86 1.04 -2.47
CA TYR A 20 -12.97 0.23 -1.96
C TYR A 20 -13.33 0.60 -0.52
N LEU A 21 -12.33 0.79 0.34
CA LEU A 21 -12.55 1.25 1.71
C LEU A 21 -13.22 2.63 1.74
N THR A 22 -12.84 3.54 0.84
CA THR A 22 -13.51 4.85 0.76
C THR A 22 -14.95 4.75 0.28
N ASN A 23 -15.26 3.81 -0.64
CA ASN A 23 -16.64 3.55 -1.05
C ASN A 23 -17.49 2.89 0.06
N LEU A 24 -16.86 2.32 1.08
CA LEU A 24 -17.53 1.76 2.26
C LEU A 24 -17.73 2.81 3.38
N GLY A 25 -17.50 4.09 3.08
CA GLY A 25 -17.66 5.19 4.03
C GLY A 25 -16.37 5.56 4.77
N GLY A 26 -15.22 5.08 4.30
CA GLY A 26 -13.92 5.50 4.82
C GLY A 26 -13.40 6.79 4.17
N GLU A 27 -12.56 7.51 4.89
CA GLU A 27 -11.77 8.62 4.40
C GLU A 27 -10.29 8.29 4.52
N ARG A 28 -9.52 8.50 3.44
CA ARG A 28 -8.06 8.27 3.46
C ARG A 28 -7.41 9.36 4.30
N VAL A 29 -6.68 8.96 5.33
CA VAL A 29 -5.82 9.83 6.11
C VAL A 29 -4.37 9.48 5.78
N GLU A 30 -3.57 10.50 5.49
CA GLU A 30 -2.12 10.32 5.40
C GLU A 30 -1.63 10.04 6.82
N SER A 31 -1.16 8.82 7.08
CA SER A 31 -0.44 8.56 8.32
C SER A 31 0.73 9.54 8.33
N ALA A 32 0.84 10.34 9.38
CA ALA A 32 2.03 11.16 9.61
C ALA A 32 3.19 10.22 9.91
N ALA A 33 3.75 9.55 8.90
CA ALA A 33 5.06 8.99 9.03
C ALA A 33 5.97 10.16 9.33
N GLU A 34 6.69 10.05 10.45
CA GLU A 34 7.80 10.92 10.78
C GLU A 34 8.53 11.30 9.50
N ALA A 35 8.48 12.58 9.17
CA ALA A 35 9.41 13.17 8.25
C ALA A 35 10.79 12.78 8.77
N THR A 36 11.43 11.80 8.14
CA THR A 36 12.86 11.64 8.29
C THR A 36 13.41 12.99 7.85
N PRO A 37 14.01 13.82 8.73
CA PRO A 37 14.66 15.01 8.25
C PRO A 37 15.76 14.51 7.33
N THR A 38 15.61 14.76 6.03
CA THR A 38 16.68 14.55 5.06
C THR A 38 17.92 15.21 5.66
N PRO A 39 19.03 14.48 5.89
CA PRO A 39 20.26 15.16 6.27
C PRO A 39 20.56 16.13 5.13
N THR A 40 20.50 17.42 5.43
CA THR A 40 20.86 18.51 4.53
C THR A 40 22.25 18.20 3.98
N ARG A 41 22.32 17.63 2.78
CA ARG A 41 23.57 17.48 2.05
C ARG A 41 23.90 18.87 1.53
N THR A 42 24.79 19.57 2.23
CA THR A 42 25.41 20.81 1.77
C THR A 42 25.87 20.63 0.33
N PRO A 43 25.39 21.41 -0.65
CA PRO A 43 25.92 21.36 -2.00
C PRO A 43 27.22 22.15 -2.01
N ASP A 44 28.34 21.45 -1.83
CA ASP A 44 29.63 21.92 -2.35
C ASP A 44 29.85 21.17 -3.66
N HIS A 45 29.29 21.72 -4.73
CA HIS A 45 29.40 21.16 -6.08
C HIS A 45 30.60 21.83 -6.75
N ASP A 46 31.81 21.38 -6.41
CA ASP A 46 32.95 21.57 -7.29
C ASP A 46 32.81 20.62 -8.49
N SER A 47 33.00 21.20 -9.66
CA SER A 47 32.54 20.69 -10.93
C SER A 47 33.49 19.62 -11.47
N VAL A 48 32.96 18.47 -11.89
CA VAL A 48 33.66 17.61 -12.86
C VAL A 48 32.71 17.20 -13.98
N ASP A 49 33.03 17.76 -15.15
CA ASP A 49 32.56 17.37 -16.46
C ASP A 49 33.09 15.97 -16.76
N THR A 50 32.20 14.98 -16.87
CA THR A 50 32.56 13.69 -17.46
C THR A 50 31.43 13.21 -18.34
N ASP A 51 31.70 13.34 -19.64
CA ASP A 51 31.08 12.62 -20.75
C ASP A 51 30.72 11.18 -20.36
N TYR A 52 29.43 10.87 -20.31
CA TYR A 52 28.92 9.53 -20.00
C TYR A 52 27.99 9.09 -21.12
N GLU A 53 28.58 8.59 -22.20
CA GLU A 53 27.90 7.70 -23.14
C GLU A 53 27.47 6.44 -22.37
N ARG A 54 26.20 6.37 -21.96
CA ARG A 54 25.64 5.18 -21.31
C ARG A 54 24.58 4.52 -22.19
N ASP A 55 25.06 3.69 -23.10
CA ASP A 55 24.33 2.52 -23.57
C ASP A 55 24.26 1.49 -22.43
N ASP A 56 23.25 1.61 -21.58
CA ASP A 56 22.80 0.51 -20.72
C ASP A 56 21.29 0.38 -20.95
N HIS A 57 20.93 -0.65 -21.72
CA HIS A 57 19.58 -1.20 -21.75
C HIS A 57 19.17 -1.49 -20.29
N HIS A 58 18.42 -0.55 -19.69
CA HIS A 58 17.68 -0.82 -18.47
C HIS A 58 16.60 -1.82 -18.85
N ASP A 59 16.90 -3.11 -18.62
CA ASP A 59 15.88 -4.11 -18.35
C ASP A 59 15.09 -3.55 -17.16
N TYR A 60 13.92 -2.99 -17.47
CA TYR A 60 13.01 -2.48 -16.47
C TYR A 60 12.52 -3.71 -15.70
N ASP A 61 13.25 -4.07 -14.63
CA ASP A 61 12.64 -4.74 -13.49
C ASP A 61 11.51 -3.82 -13.04
N HIS A 62 10.31 -4.20 -13.48
CA HIS A 62 9.07 -3.49 -13.27
C HIS A 62 8.63 -3.73 -11.83
N ASP A 63 9.44 -3.29 -10.87
CA ASP A 63 9.06 -3.12 -9.47
C ASP A 63 8.14 -1.89 -9.35
N HIS A 64 7.02 -1.95 -10.06
CA HIS A 64 5.91 -1.02 -9.94
C HIS A 64 5.03 -1.47 -8.79
N ASP A 65 5.36 -1.04 -7.57
CA ASP A 65 4.43 -0.42 -6.59
C ASP A 65 5.10 -0.25 -5.20
N ALA A 66 6.39 0.09 -5.12
CA ALA A 66 6.95 0.47 -3.81
C ALA A 66 6.26 1.78 -3.33
N PRO A 67 5.66 1.79 -2.11
CA PRO A 67 4.98 2.97 -1.60
C PRO A 67 5.97 4.13 -1.45
N ARG A 68 5.59 5.29 -1.97
CA ARG A 68 6.51 6.43 -2.20
C ARG A 68 7.17 7.00 -0.94
N ASP A 69 6.62 6.73 0.24
CA ASP A 69 7.05 7.40 1.48
C ASP A 69 7.17 6.46 2.70
N GLY A 70 7.27 5.14 2.50
CA GLY A 70 7.35 4.16 3.61
C GLY A 70 6.16 4.21 4.59
N THR A 71 5.12 4.96 4.24
CA THR A 71 3.96 5.28 5.07
C THR A 71 2.85 4.32 4.70
N SER A 72 2.43 3.49 5.65
CA SER A 72 1.26 2.64 5.48
C SER A 72 0.00 3.52 5.39
N PRO A 73 -0.75 3.48 4.28
CA PRO A 73 -1.96 4.26 4.14
C PRO A 73 -3.01 3.78 5.14
N THR A 74 -3.74 4.75 5.69
CA THR A 74 -4.78 4.51 6.68
C THR A 74 -6.09 5.08 6.15
N VAL A 75 -7.18 4.34 6.34
CA VAL A 75 -8.54 4.76 6.00
C VAL A 75 -9.39 4.69 7.26
N VAL A 76 -10.06 5.79 7.61
CA VAL A 76 -10.89 5.89 8.82
C VAL A 76 -12.35 6.05 8.42
N GLY A 77 -13.24 5.24 8.98
CA GLY A 77 -14.68 5.38 8.87
C GLY A 77 -15.33 5.68 10.23
N ASP A 78 -16.66 5.69 10.27
CA ASP A 78 -17.44 6.15 11.45
C ASP A 78 -17.07 5.45 12.77
N SER A 79 -16.83 4.14 12.72
CA SER A 79 -16.55 3.30 13.91
C SER A 79 -15.45 2.28 13.68
N TRP A 80 -14.70 2.45 12.60
CA TRP A 80 -13.66 1.54 12.16
C TRP A 80 -12.49 2.28 11.51
N GLN A 81 -11.34 1.64 11.48
CA GLN A 81 -10.14 2.07 10.78
C GLN A 81 -9.55 0.88 10.04
N ALA A 82 -8.91 1.14 8.90
CA ALA A 82 -8.16 0.15 8.17
C ALA A 82 -6.77 0.68 7.82
N THR A 83 -5.74 -0.09 8.15
CA THR A 83 -4.35 0.18 7.76
C THR A 83 -3.95 -0.84 6.70
N LEU A 84 -3.32 -0.38 5.62
CA LEU A 84 -2.91 -1.26 4.53
C LEU A 84 -1.38 -1.31 4.42
N THR A 85 -0.89 -2.47 3.98
CA THR A 85 0.47 -2.67 3.50
C THR A 85 0.42 -3.44 2.20
N SER A 86 1.40 -3.22 1.31
CA SER A 86 1.54 -3.97 0.07
C SER A 86 2.95 -4.53 -0.08
N GLU A 87 3.04 -5.74 -0.60
CA GLU A 87 4.30 -6.41 -0.92
C GLU A 87 4.18 -7.20 -2.24
N SER A 88 5.30 -7.36 -2.93
CA SER A 88 5.40 -8.23 -4.11
C SER A 88 5.77 -9.64 -3.66
N VAL A 89 4.91 -10.62 -3.90
CA VAL A 89 5.10 -12.01 -3.51
C VAL A 89 5.19 -12.93 -4.71
N GLN A 90 6.16 -13.85 -4.70
CA GLN A 90 6.31 -14.86 -5.74
C GLN A 90 5.33 -16.03 -5.51
N ILE A 91 4.47 -16.30 -6.49
CA ILE A 91 3.48 -17.37 -6.51
C ILE A 91 3.89 -18.43 -7.53
N GLY A 92 4.80 -19.32 -7.13
CA GLY A 92 5.29 -20.40 -7.99
C GLY A 92 6.52 -20.00 -8.81
N PRO A 93 6.86 -20.75 -9.88
CA PRO A 93 8.19 -20.66 -10.49
C PRO A 93 8.45 -19.35 -11.23
N THR A 94 7.42 -18.64 -11.71
CA THR A 94 7.59 -17.46 -12.58
C THR A 94 6.61 -16.33 -12.32
N LEU A 95 5.57 -16.54 -11.50
CA LEU A 95 4.54 -15.53 -11.30
C LEU A 95 4.85 -14.73 -10.03
N THR A 96 4.83 -13.41 -10.14
CA THR A 96 4.88 -12.49 -9.00
C THR A 96 3.56 -11.74 -8.96
N LEU A 97 2.94 -11.65 -7.78
CA LEU A 97 1.70 -10.91 -7.57
C LEU A 97 1.90 -9.89 -6.46
N THR A 98 1.20 -8.77 -6.57
CA THR A 98 1.00 -7.87 -5.43
C THR A 98 0.07 -8.54 -4.42
N GLU A 99 0.52 -8.60 -3.17
CA GLU A 99 -0.29 -8.94 -2.01
C GLU A 99 -0.50 -7.68 -1.17
N VAL A 100 -1.76 -7.38 -0.89
CA VAL A 100 -2.17 -6.28 -0.03
C VAL A 100 -2.73 -6.85 1.25
N THR A 101 -2.09 -6.53 2.38
CA THR A 101 -2.58 -6.89 3.71
C THR A 101 -3.34 -5.70 4.29
N VAL A 102 -4.55 -5.96 4.79
CA VAL A 102 -5.42 -4.96 5.39
C VAL A 102 -5.74 -5.37 6.82
N VAL A 103 -5.43 -4.47 7.76
CA VAL A 103 -5.75 -4.60 9.18
C VAL A 103 -6.94 -3.71 9.48
N PHE A 104 -8.07 -4.32 9.86
CA PHE A 104 -9.31 -3.65 10.22
C PHE A 104 -9.46 -3.59 11.73
N GLU A 105 -9.75 -2.42 12.29
CA GLU A 105 -9.96 -2.20 13.72
C GLU A 105 -11.29 -1.46 13.94
N GLY A 106 -12.10 -1.87 14.92
CA GLY A 106 -13.36 -1.18 15.20
C GLY A 106 -14.03 -1.60 16.50
N GLN A 107 -14.96 -0.78 17.00
CA GLN A 107 -15.63 -1.03 18.29
C GLN A 107 -16.76 -2.07 18.21
N GLU A 108 -17.39 -2.21 17.04
CA GLU A 108 -18.54 -3.09 16.85
C GLU A 108 -18.17 -4.30 15.98
N SER A 109 -17.95 -5.45 16.63
CA SER A 109 -17.48 -6.68 15.99
C SER A 109 -18.37 -7.14 14.83
N ALA A 110 -19.69 -7.10 14.99
CA ALA A 110 -20.62 -7.57 13.96
C ALA A 110 -20.61 -6.68 12.70
N ASN A 111 -20.49 -5.37 12.86
CA ASN A 111 -20.37 -4.46 11.72
C ASN A 111 -18.98 -4.55 11.08
N LEU A 112 -17.93 -4.73 11.88
CA LEU A 112 -16.57 -4.91 11.37
C LEU A 112 -16.47 -6.18 10.51
N GLU A 113 -17.07 -7.29 10.95
CA GLU A 113 -17.09 -8.54 10.18
C GLU A 113 -17.82 -8.38 8.84
N LYS A 114 -19.00 -7.75 8.84
CA LYS A 114 -19.72 -7.45 7.60
C LYS A 114 -18.92 -6.53 6.67
N LEU A 115 -18.20 -5.55 7.22
CA LEU A 115 -17.35 -4.66 6.44
C LEU A 115 -16.21 -5.43 5.76
N VAL A 116 -15.54 -6.32 6.52
CA VAL A 116 -14.47 -7.19 5.99
C VAL A 116 -15.01 -8.09 4.89
N GLU A 117 -16.19 -8.68 5.07
CA GLU A 117 -16.84 -9.51 4.06
C GLU A 117 -17.17 -8.73 2.77
N ASN A 118 -17.77 -7.54 2.90
CA ASN A 118 -18.10 -6.68 1.77
C ASN A 118 -16.83 -6.25 1.00
N PHE A 119 -15.76 -5.93 1.72
CA PHE A 119 -14.46 -5.61 1.13
C PHE A 119 -13.90 -6.83 0.38
N ALA A 120 -13.85 -7.99 1.03
CA ALA A 120 -13.30 -9.22 0.47
C ALA A 120 -14.03 -9.65 -0.80
N GLN A 121 -15.37 -9.58 -0.80
CA GLN A 121 -16.18 -9.92 -1.96
C GLN A 121 -15.86 -9.03 -3.17
N LYS A 122 -15.58 -7.74 -2.94
CA LYS A 122 -15.24 -6.79 -4.00
C LYS A 122 -13.80 -6.99 -4.50
N ALA A 123 -12.86 -7.24 -3.58
CA ALA A 123 -11.47 -7.54 -3.89
C ALA A 123 -11.33 -8.81 -4.75
N MET A 124 -12.00 -9.90 -4.38
CA MET A 124 -11.97 -11.17 -5.15
C MET A 124 -12.57 -11.03 -6.55
N ARG A 125 -13.60 -10.18 -6.72
CA ARG A 125 -14.22 -9.93 -8.03
C ARG A 125 -13.32 -9.15 -9.00
N ALA A 126 -12.36 -8.39 -8.48
CA ALA A 126 -11.47 -7.56 -9.30
C ALA A 126 -10.18 -8.30 -9.72
N GLY A 127 -9.81 -9.37 -9.01
CA GLY A 127 -8.63 -10.20 -9.28
C GLY A 127 -8.94 -11.50 -10.03
N GLY A 128 -10.10 -11.58 -10.71
CA GLY A 128 -10.53 -12.73 -11.52
C GLY A 128 -10.59 -12.42 -13.01
#